data_AF-A0A1R3IXZ7-F1
#
_entry.id   AF-A0A1R3IXZ7-F1
#
_cell.length_a   1.000
_cell.length_b   1.000
_cell.length_c   1.000
_cell.angle_alpha   90.00
_cell.angle_beta   90.00
_cell.angle_gamma   90.00
#
_symmetry.space_group_name_H-M   'P 1'
#
loop_
_entity.id
_entity.type
_entity.pdbx_description
1 polymer ?
#
loop_
_entity_poly.entity_id
_entity_poly.type
_entity_poly.pdbx_seq_one_letter_code
_entity_poly.pdbx_strand_id
1 'polypeptide(L)'
;MSVAATTTATWPAVGSFRDRRSTRGAPRFRMSVRSSAISVAPMLTKLQQDCATPLPVLRHVADSMSDDIRAGLAVEGGSDLKMILSYVDSLPTGNEKGLFYALDLGGTNFRVLRVQLGGKEERVIDTEFEQVSIPQELMFATSEELFDFIASVLANFAQGEGGNFHLPPGRKREIGFTFSFPVKQTSIDSGILMKWTKGFAVSGTPGKDVVACLNEAMDRKGLDMRVSALVNDTVGTLAGARYWDDDVMVAVILGTGTNACYVERMDAIPKLQGQFSPPDRTIVNLEWGAFSKGLPLTVFDRDMDAASINPGEQIFEKTISGMYLGEIARRALLNMAEEGALFGDNVSKKLSTPFLLGTPHLSTMQQDSTYDLQTVGSILYDVAGIDSDLNSRKIVLEVCDTFVKRAGRLAGAGIVGILQKIEEDTKGTVFGKRTVVAMDGGLYERYPQYRRYLTEAVSELLGPEKSQNVVIEHSKDGSGIGAALLAATNSKQGKTRLAKYYVPLEDSEKHKVEYEVHRLVVNRDPKFTNFVEFRTHKVIYRRYAGLFFSLCVDITDNELAYLESIHLFVEILDHFFSNVCELDLVFNFHKVYLILDEFILAGELQETSKKAIIERMGELEKLE
;
A
#
# COMPACT_ATOMS: atom_id res chain seq x y z
N MET A 1 -9.72 -35.98 41.68
CA MET A 1 -9.22 -35.26 42.87
C MET A 1 -10.04 -33.97 42.97
N SER A 2 -11.15 -33.96 43.71
CA SER A 2 -11.26 -33.57 45.14
C SER A 2 -10.87 -32.11 45.38
N VAL A 3 -11.64 -31.20 46.00
CA VAL A 3 -12.96 -31.17 46.67
C VAL A 3 -13.28 -29.67 46.95
N ALA A 4 -14.56 -29.28 46.81
CA ALA A 4 -15.45 -28.32 47.56
C ALA A 4 -14.90 -26.99 48.18
N ALA A 5 -15.70 -25.96 48.51
CA ALA A 5 -17.11 -25.90 48.89
C ALA A 5 -17.73 -24.48 48.79
N THR A 6 -19.07 -24.49 48.75
CA THR A 6 -20.12 -23.45 48.80
C THR A 6 -20.36 -22.81 50.17
N THR A 7 -21.08 -21.67 50.23
CA THR A 7 -22.33 -21.40 51.01
C THR A 7 -22.69 -19.90 51.02
N THR A 8 -23.78 -19.43 50.37
CA THR A 8 -25.23 -19.32 50.72
C THR A 8 -25.66 -18.05 51.46
N ALA A 9 -26.66 -17.40 50.87
CA ALA A 9 -27.46 -16.28 51.37
C ALA A 9 -28.45 -16.70 52.47
N THR A 10 -28.98 -15.72 53.23
CA THR A 10 -30.39 -15.64 53.67
C THR A 10 -30.69 -14.29 54.35
N TRP A 11 -31.86 -13.72 54.04
CA TRP A 11 -32.65 -12.81 54.89
C TRP A 11 -33.76 -13.65 55.55
N PRO A 12 -34.36 -13.23 56.69
CA PRO A 12 -35.69 -12.59 56.58
C PRO A 12 -36.11 -11.61 57.71
N ALA A 13 -37.15 -10.82 57.36
CA ALA A 13 -38.36 -10.46 58.12
C ALA A 13 -38.41 -9.31 59.16
N VAL A 14 -39.15 -8.26 58.76
CA VAL A 14 -40.39 -7.68 59.34
C VAL A 14 -40.48 -7.43 60.87
N GLY A 15 -40.73 -6.17 61.24
CA GLY A 15 -41.18 -5.80 62.59
C GLY A 15 -41.76 -4.37 62.74
N SER A 16 -43.09 -4.29 62.62
CA SER A 16 -44.06 -3.39 63.30
C SER A 16 -44.02 -1.85 63.20
N PHE A 17 -45.20 -1.34 62.85
CA PHE A 17 -45.74 0.02 62.96
C PHE A 17 -45.72 0.64 64.37
N ARG A 18 -45.54 1.97 64.42
CA ARG A 18 -46.24 2.85 65.39
C ARG A 18 -46.41 4.27 64.86
N ASP A 19 -47.67 4.66 64.69
CA ASP A 19 -48.15 6.01 64.42
C ASP A 19 -47.90 6.98 65.59
N ARG A 20 -47.54 8.23 65.29
CA ARG A 20 -47.92 9.42 66.06
C ARG A 20 -47.98 10.70 65.20
N ARG A 21 -49.21 11.12 64.93
CA ARG A 21 -49.79 12.49 64.87
C ARG A 21 -49.01 13.65 64.21
N SER A 22 -49.63 14.13 63.12
CA SER A 22 -49.80 15.51 62.63
C SER A 22 -49.48 16.68 63.58
N THR A 23 -48.67 17.63 63.07
CA THR A 23 -48.88 19.08 63.24
C THR A 23 -48.41 19.85 61.98
N ARG A 24 -49.12 20.95 61.71
CA ARG A 24 -49.14 21.81 60.51
C ARG A 24 -47.83 22.53 60.17
N GLY A 25 -47.56 22.62 58.85
CA GLY A 25 -47.29 23.87 58.11
C GLY A 25 -46.03 24.70 58.40
N ALA A 26 -45.02 24.58 57.52
CA ALA A 26 -44.09 25.65 57.17
C ALA A 26 -43.57 25.42 55.72
N PRO A 27 -43.41 26.46 54.88
CA PRO A 27 -43.05 26.29 53.48
C PRO A 27 -41.58 25.86 53.37
N ARG A 28 -41.33 24.70 52.77
CA ARG A 28 -39.98 24.34 52.33
C ARG A 28 -39.60 25.25 51.17
N PHE A 29 -38.68 26.17 51.41
CA PHE A 29 -37.85 26.73 50.35
C PHE A 29 -37.20 25.55 49.60
N ARG A 30 -37.67 25.27 48.39
CA ARG A 30 -36.88 24.52 47.41
C ARG A 30 -35.71 25.43 47.06
N MET A 31 -34.54 25.16 47.62
CA MET A 31 -33.32 25.56 46.94
C MET A 31 -33.36 24.90 45.56
N SER A 32 -33.54 25.70 44.51
CA SER A 32 -33.16 25.24 43.19
C SER A 32 -31.66 25.03 43.25
N VAL A 33 -31.24 23.77 43.19
CA VAL A 33 -29.91 23.47 42.68
C VAL A 33 -29.98 23.95 41.23
N ARG A 34 -29.40 25.12 40.97
CA ARG A 34 -29.13 25.55 39.60
C ARG A 34 -28.33 24.41 38.98
N SER A 35 -28.95 23.67 38.06
CA SER A 35 -28.21 22.90 37.08
C SER A 35 -27.28 23.91 36.42
N SER A 36 -25.99 23.78 36.67
CA SER A 36 -24.97 24.56 36.00
C SER A 36 -24.73 23.96 34.62
N ALA A 37 -25.79 23.85 33.81
CA ALA A 37 -25.65 23.49 32.40
C ALA A 37 -24.76 24.56 31.76
N ILE A 38 -23.59 24.17 31.31
CA ILE A 38 -22.69 25.05 30.57
C ILE A 38 -23.38 25.28 29.22
N SER A 39 -23.49 26.53 28.78
CA SER A 39 -24.00 26.80 27.43
C SER A 39 -23.14 26.03 26.41
N VAL A 40 -23.77 25.43 25.39
CA VAL A 40 -23.05 24.65 24.36
C VAL A 40 -21.98 25.50 23.64
N ALA A 41 -22.17 26.81 23.53
CA ALA A 41 -21.26 27.71 22.83
C ALA A 41 -19.82 27.67 23.41
N PRO A 42 -19.58 27.87 24.73
CA PRO A 42 -18.27 27.64 25.35
C PRO A 42 -17.63 26.28 25.07
N MET A 43 -18.43 25.20 25.02
CA MET A 43 -17.94 23.85 24.74
C MET A 43 -17.45 23.74 23.29
N LEU A 44 -18.22 24.29 22.35
CA LEU A 44 -17.84 24.34 20.94
C LEU A 44 -16.59 25.20 20.71
N THR A 45 -16.51 26.38 21.33
CA THR A 45 -15.32 27.24 21.25
C THR A 45 -14.08 26.53 21.78
N LYS A 46 -14.20 25.82 22.91
CA LYS A 46 -13.09 25.02 23.45
C LYS A 46 -12.69 23.90 22.49
N LEU A 47 -13.65 23.16 21.95
CA LEU A 47 -13.37 22.11 20.94
C LEU A 47 -12.62 22.67 19.73
N GLN A 48 -13.06 23.82 19.20
CA GLN A 48 -12.42 24.50 18.07
C GLN A 48 -10.98 24.93 18.40
N GLN A 49 -10.73 25.41 19.62
CA GLN A 49 -9.38 25.77 20.09
C GLN A 49 -8.49 24.53 20.25
N ASP A 50 -9.00 23.47 20.87
CA ASP A 50 -8.25 22.23 21.12
C ASP A 50 -7.93 21.49 19.81
N CYS A 51 -8.80 21.59 18.80
CA CYS A 51 -8.59 21.02 17.46
C CYS A 51 -7.81 21.93 16.50
N ALA A 52 -7.47 23.16 16.91
CA ALA A 52 -6.87 24.14 16.00
C ALA A 52 -5.51 23.65 15.49
N THR A 53 -5.30 23.76 14.18
CA THR A 53 -4.04 23.43 13.49
C THR A 53 -3.47 24.68 12.81
N PRO A 54 -3.05 25.70 13.58
CA PRO A 54 -2.37 26.85 13.00
C PRO A 54 -1.03 26.42 12.39
N LEU A 55 -0.49 27.25 11.50
CA LEU A 55 0.73 26.96 10.76
C LEU A 55 1.92 26.46 11.62
N PRO A 56 2.20 27.00 12.83
CA PRO A 56 3.26 26.46 13.68
C PRO A 56 3.03 25.00 14.11
N VAL A 57 1.79 24.60 14.38
CA VAL A 57 1.44 23.21 14.73
C VAL A 57 1.64 22.31 13.52
N LEU A 58 1.17 22.73 12.35
CA LEU A 58 1.33 21.95 11.12
C LEU A 58 2.80 21.78 10.72
N ARG A 59 3.63 22.82 10.87
CA ARG A 59 5.08 22.71 10.65
C ARG A 59 5.72 21.72 11.61
N HIS A 60 5.39 21.81 12.90
CA HIS A 60 5.93 20.88 13.89
C HIS A 60 5.56 19.42 13.57
N VAL A 61 4.33 19.16 13.11
CA VAL A 61 3.89 17.83 12.66
C VAL A 61 4.69 17.37 11.43
N ALA A 62 4.86 18.24 10.43
CA ALA A 62 5.61 17.91 9.21
C ALA A 62 7.10 17.63 9.50
N ASP A 63 7.74 18.48 10.31
CA ASP A 63 9.13 18.33 10.72
C ASP A 63 9.31 17.03 11.55
N SER A 64 8.40 16.75 12.49
CA SER A 64 8.43 15.51 13.29
C SER A 64 8.21 14.26 12.45
N MET A 65 7.37 14.33 11.42
CA MET A 65 7.17 13.23 10.46
C MET A 65 8.46 12.96 9.67
N SER A 66 9.13 14.01 9.19
CA SER A 66 10.43 13.91 8.52
C SER A 66 11.50 13.27 9.41
N ASP A 67 11.58 13.69 10.68
CA ASP A 67 12.49 13.12 11.67
C ASP A 67 12.20 11.64 11.97
N ASP A 68 10.92 11.26 12.11
CA ASP A 68 10.54 9.87 12.35
C ASP A 68 10.79 8.96 11.16
N ILE A 69 10.64 9.48 9.93
CA ILE A 69 11.03 8.78 8.70
C ILE A 69 12.53 8.47 8.73
N ARG A 70 13.37 9.46 9.06
CA ARG A 70 14.82 9.27 9.16
C ARG A 70 15.19 8.27 10.24
N ALA A 71 14.61 8.40 11.42
CA ALA A 71 14.88 7.51 12.53
C ALA A 71 14.47 6.05 12.21
N GLY A 72 13.33 5.83 11.56
CA GLY A 72 12.87 4.49 11.17
C GLY A 72 13.67 3.84 10.02
N LEU A 73 14.35 4.64 9.20
CA LEU A 73 15.31 4.15 8.20
C LEU A 73 16.72 3.91 8.76
N ALA A 74 17.08 4.63 9.83
CA ALA A 74 18.40 4.52 10.42
C ALA A 74 18.63 3.17 11.10
N VAL A 75 17.61 2.66 11.82
CA VAL A 75 17.66 1.38 12.52
C VAL A 75 16.25 0.79 12.63
N GLU A 76 16.17 -0.54 12.63
CA GLU A 76 14.90 -1.24 12.82
C GLU A 76 14.29 -0.87 14.19
N GLY A 77 13.07 -0.30 14.19
CA GLY A 77 12.42 0.19 15.40
C GLY A 77 12.93 1.55 15.91
N GLY A 78 13.63 2.33 15.08
CA GLY A 78 14.14 3.66 15.44
C GLY A 78 13.05 4.73 15.63
N SER A 79 11.83 4.50 15.13
CA SER A 79 10.65 5.34 15.34
C SER A 79 9.36 4.51 15.39
N ASP A 80 8.23 5.18 15.63
CA ASP A 80 6.91 4.57 15.55
C ASP A 80 6.57 4.14 14.11
N LEU A 81 7.18 4.79 13.11
CA LEU A 81 7.06 4.43 11.70
C LEU A 81 7.87 3.18 11.40
N LYS A 82 7.24 2.19 10.77
CA LYS A 82 7.88 0.90 10.51
C LYS A 82 8.91 0.97 9.39
N MET A 83 8.72 1.88 8.42
CA MET A 83 9.61 2.07 7.27
C MET A 83 9.94 0.72 6.60
N ILE A 84 8.89 0.00 6.23
CA ILE A 84 8.95 -1.36 5.66
C ILE A 84 9.41 -1.25 4.21
N LEU A 85 10.41 -2.06 3.84
CA LEU A 85 10.81 -2.20 2.45
C LEU A 85 9.74 -2.97 1.67
N SER A 86 9.36 -2.43 0.52
CA SER A 86 8.41 -3.12 -0.36
C SER A 86 9.05 -4.24 -1.20
N TYR A 87 10.39 -4.29 -1.24
CA TYR A 87 11.15 -5.14 -2.17
C TYR A 87 10.83 -4.90 -3.65
N VAL A 88 10.22 -3.75 -3.97
CA VAL A 88 10.05 -3.27 -5.34
C VAL A 88 11.37 -2.63 -5.77
N ASP A 89 12.17 -3.39 -6.49
CA ASP A 89 13.48 -2.97 -7.00
C ASP A 89 13.39 -2.30 -8.39
N SER A 90 12.23 -2.41 -9.05
CA SER A 90 11.97 -1.80 -10.35
C SER A 90 10.54 -1.30 -10.43
N LEU A 91 10.39 0.01 -10.61
CA LEU A 91 9.09 0.66 -10.80
C LEU A 91 8.56 0.39 -12.22
N PRO A 92 7.23 0.41 -12.43
CA PRO A 92 6.66 0.32 -13.77
C PRO A 92 7.20 1.43 -14.67
N THR A 93 7.58 1.06 -15.89
CA THR A 93 8.25 1.94 -16.87
C THR A 93 7.35 2.34 -18.04
N GLY A 94 6.19 1.70 -18.15
CA GLY A 94 5.34 1.78 -19.33
C GLY A 94 5.62 0.73 -20.38
N ASN A 95 6.78 0.07 -20.35
CA ASN A 95 7.17 -0.90 -21.38
C ASN A 95 6.64 -2.32 -21.13
N GLU A 96 5.92 -2.52 -20.04
CA GLU A 96 5.35 -3.81 -19.65
C GLU A 96 4.33 -4.27 -20.71
N LYS A 97 4.37 -5.56 -21.05
CA LYS A 97 3.52 -6.18 -22.07
C LYS A 97 3.02 -7.54 -21.61
N GLY A 98 1.78 -7.88 -21.95
CA GLY A 98 1.17 -9.18 -21.67
C GLY A 98 -0.01 -9.11 -20.72
N LEU A 99 -0.58 -10.28 -20.43
CA LEU A 99 -1.71 -10.46 -19.53
C LEU A 99 -1.23 -10.69 -18.09
N PHE A 100 -1.66 -9.84 -17.17
CA PHE A 100 -1.36 -9.94 -15.75
C PHE A 100 -2.62 -9.85 -14.91
N TYR A 101 -2.59 -10.51 -13.76
CA TYR A 101 -3.68 -10.52 -12.80
C TYR A 101 -3.32 -9.69 -11.56
N ALA A 102 -4.35 -9.25 -10.84
CA ALA A 102 -4.18 -8.81 -9.45
C ALA A 102 -5.31 -9.31 -8.56
N LEU A 103 -4.96 -9.54 -7.30
CA LEU A 103 -5.86 -9.87 -6.20
C LEU A 103 -5.70 -8.77 -5.14
N ASP A 104 -6.77 -8.05 -4.85
CA ASP A 104 -6.81 -7.00 -3.84
C ASP A 104 -7.66 -7.44 -2.65
N LEU A 105 -6.99 -7.90 -1.59
CA LEU A 105 -7.59 -8.35 -0.35
C LEU A 105 -7.31 -7.35 0.77
N GLY A 106 -8.28 -6.46 1.02
CA GLY A 106 -8.13 -5.35 1.97
C GLY A 106 -9.23 -5.18 3.00
N GLY A 107 -10.30 -6.00 2.98
CA GLY A 107 -11.44 -5.90 3.89
C GLY A 107 -12.46 -7.02 3.70
N THR A 108 -13.74 -6.77 3.99
CA THR A 108 -14.85 -7.74 3.85
C THR A 108 -15.20 -8.06 2.39
N ASN A 109 -14.70 -7.27 1.45
CA ASN A 109 -14.72 -7.56 0.04
C ASN A 109 -13.28 -7.64 -0.45
N PHE A 110 -13.05 -8.48 -1.45
CA PHE A 110 -11.82 -8.47 -2.24
C PHE A 110 -12.15 -8.28 -3.71
N ARG A 111 -11.14 -7.91 -4.50
CA ARG A 111 -11.28 -7.78 -5.94
C ARG A 111 -10.29 -8.70 -6.63
N VAL A 112 -10.74 -9.30 -7.71
CA VAL A 112 -9.87 -9.95 -8.69
C VAL A 112 -9.94 -9.13 -9.97
N LEU A 113 -8.80 -8.91 -10.60
CA LEU A 113 -8.75 -8.18 -11.86
C LEU A 113 -7.69 -8.75 -12.80
N ARG A 114 -7.85 -8.48 -14.08
CA ARG A 114 -6.88 -8.77 -15.13
C ARG A 114 -6.65 -7.53 -15.97
N VAL A 115 -5.41 -7.36 -16.39
CA VAL A 115 -4.96 -6.21 -17.18
C VAL A 115 -4.16 -6.73 -18.36
N GLN A 116 -4.56 -6.31 -19.56
CA GLN A 116 -3.77 -6.54 -20.78
C GLN A 116 -2.89 -5.31 -21.02
N LEU A 117 -1.57 -5.51 -20.99
CA LEU A 117 -0.58 -4.45 -21.21
C LEU A 117 0.00 -4.51 -22.63
N GLY A 118 0.10 -3.36 -23.29
CA GLY A 118 0.60 -3.19 -24.67
C GLY A 118 1.94 -2.46 -24.79
N GLY A 119 2.56 -2.08 -23.68
CA GLY A 119 3.82 -1.33 -23.66
C GLY A 119 3.63 0.18 -23.82
N LYS A 120 4.70 0.91 -24.13
CA LYS A 120 4.74 2.37 -23.92
C LYS A 120 3.72 3.17 -24.74
N GLU A 121 3.36 2.66 -25.92
CA GLU A 121 2.42 3.31 -26.84
C GLU A 121 0.96 3.02 -26.46
N GLU A 122 0.60 1.75 -26.29
CA GLU A 122 -0.79 1.33 -26.03
C GLU A 122 -1.17 1.37 -24.55
N ARG A 123 -0.17 1.33 -23.66
CA ARG A 123 -0.31 1.28 -22.21
C ARG A 123 -1.19 0.12 -21.74
N VAL A 124 -2.32 0.42 -21.08
CA VAL A 124 -3.34 -0.57 -20.72
C VAL A 124 -4.29 -0.72 -21.89
N ILE A 125 -4.27 -1.89 -22.54
CA ILE A 125 -5.16 -2.23 -23.66
C ILE A 125 -6.57 -2.50 -23.15
N ASP A 126 -6.68 -3.30 -22.09
CA ASP A 126 -7.98 -3.67 -21.52
C ASP A 126 -7.84 -4.00 -20.02
N THR A 127 -8.93 -3.86 -19.28
CA THR A 127 -9.01 -4.17 -17.85
C THR A 127 -10.40 -4.69 -17.50
N GLU A 128 -10.43 -5.83 -16.82
CA GLU A 128 -11.65 -6.38 -16.23
C GLU A 128 -11.44 -6.68 -14.75
N PHE A 129 -12.49 -6.51 -13.96
CA PHE A 129 -12.45 -6.85 -12.53
C PHE A 129 -13.80 -7.41 -12.06
N GLU A 130 -13.72 -8.19 -10.99
CA GLU A 130 -14.86 -8.67 -10.23
C GLU A 130 -14.64 -8.36 -8.75
N GLN A 131 -15.64 -7.79 -8.09
CA GLN A 131 -15.64 -7.57 -6.65
C GLN A 131 -16.47 -8.65 -5.97
N VAL A 132 -15.86 -9.33 -5.00
CA VAL A 132 -16.46 -10.47 -4.31
C VAL A 132 -16.53 -10.20 -2.81
N SER A 133 -17.72 -10.38 -2.23
CA SER A 133 -17.92 -10.32 -0.79
C SER A 133 -17.45 -11.62 -0.15
N ILE A 134 -16.69 -11.50 0.94
CA ILE A 134 -16.22 -12.65 1.70
C ILE A 134 -17.35 -13.08 2.65
N PRO A 135 -17.85 -14.32 2.57
CA PRO A 135 -18.77 -14.85 3.56
C PRO A 135 -18.24 -14.64 4.97
N GLN A 136 -19.08 -14.15 5.88
CA GLN A 136 -18.65 -13.70 7.20
C GLN A 136 -17.98 -14.83 8.00
N GLU A 137 -18.46 -16.06 7.83
CA GLU A 137 -17.90 -17.27 8.42
C GLU A 137 -16.43 -17.50 8.01
N LEU A 138 -16.04 -17.14 6.78
CA LEU A 138 -14.66 -17.31 6.29
C LEU A 138 -13.68 -16.33 6.92
N MET A 139 -14.17 -15.23 7.51
CA MET A 139 -13.33 -14.29 8.27
C MET A 139 -12.87 -14.87 9.63
N PHE A 140 -13.50 -15.96 10.09
CA PHE A 140 -13.19 -16.65 11.35
C PHE A 140 -12.79 -18.13 11.13
N ALA A 141 -12.69 -18.55 9.87
CA ALA A 141 -12.43 -19.92 9.47
C ALA A 141 -10.94 -20.30 9.60
N THR A 142 -10.53 -21.38 8.94
CA THR A 142 -9.11 -21.75 8.81
C THR A 142 -8.45 -21.05 7.62
N SER A 143 -7.11 -20.97 7.68
CA SER A 143 -6.31 -20.44 6.55
C SER A 143 -6.63 -21.16 5.25
N GLU A 144 -6.78 -22.48 5.27
CA GLU A 144 -7.06 -23.26 4.07
C GLU A 144 -8.41 -22.87 3.46
N GLU A 145 -9.47 -22.77 4.27
CA GLU A 145 -10.82 -22.42 3.80
C GLU A 145 -10.88 -21.03 3.15
N LEU A 146 -10.25 -20.00 3.76
CA LEU A 146 -10.23 -18.66 3.18
C LEU A 146 -9.48 -18.65 1.83
N PHE A 147 -8.26 -19.19 1.79
CA PHE A 147 -7.46 -19.14 0.56
C PHE A 147 -8.02 -20.04 -0.54
N ASP A 148 -8.65 -21.18 -0.21
CA ASP A 148 -9.35 -22.03 -1.17
C ASP A 148 -10.57 -21.34 -1.80
N PHE A 149 -11.31 -20.56 -1.01
CA PHE A 149 -12.40 -19.74 -1.52
C PHE A 149 -11.88 -18.69 -2.52
N ILE A 150 -10.82 -17.96 -2.15
CA ILE A 150 -10.18 -16.97 -3.03
C ILE A 150 -9.66 -17.63 -4.31
N ALA A 151 -8.97 -18.76 -4.20
CA ALA A 151 -8.44 -19.50 -5.35
C ALA A 151 -9.56 -20.00 -6.28
N SER A 152 -10.73 -20.36 -5.73
CA SER A 152 -11.89 -20.77 -6.54
C SER A 152 -12.47 -19.59 -7.33
N VAL A 153 -12.53 -18.41 -6.72
CA VAL A 153 -12.94 -17.17 -7.41
C VAL A 153 -11.94 -16.82 -8.52
N LEU A 154 -10.64 -16.88 -8.23
CA LEU A 154 -9.59 -16.66 -9.24
C LEU A 154 -9.69 -17.65 -10.41
N ALA A 155 -9.96 -18.93 -10.12
CA ALA A 155 -10.10 -19.95 -11.15
C ALA A 155 -11.30 -19.70 -12.06
N ASN A 156 -12.45 -19.31 -11.48
CA ASN A 156 -13.63 -18.95 -12.26
C ASN A 156 -13.38 -17.68 -13.11
N PHE A 157 -12.75 -16.66 -12.52
CA PHE A 157 -12.44 -15.42 -13.22
C PHE A 157 -11.47 -15.64 -14.39
N ALA A 158 -10.47 -16.53 -14.22
CA ALA A 158 -9.52 -16.91 -15.27
C ALA A 158 -10.13 -17.75 -16.41
N GLN A 159 -11.29 -18.40 -16.20
CA GLN A 159 -12.02 -19.08 -17.27
C GLN A 159 -12.72 -18.10 -18.21
N GLY A 160 -13.00 -16.88 -17.74
CA GLY A 160 -13.59 -15.82 -18.56
C GLY A 160 -12.60 -15.16 -19.52
N GLU A 161 -11.38 -15.67 -19.68
CA GLU A 161 -10.40 -15.14 -20.64
C GLU A 161 -10.93 -15.21 -22.07
N GLY A 162 -10.66 -14.17 -22.85
CA GLY A 162 -11.07 -14.05 -24.24
C GLY A 162 -10.98 -12.61 -24.74
N GLY A 163 -11.29 -12.40 -26.01
CA GLY A 163 -11.25 -11.06 -26.61
C GLY A 163 -9.83 -10.46 -26.58
N ASN A 164 -9.68 -9.32 -25.91
CA ASN A 164 -8.42 -8.59 -25.80
C ASN A 164 -7.45 -9.20 -24.79
N PHE A 165 -7.89 -10.14 -23.94
CA PHE A 165 -7.05 -10.77 -22.94
C PHE A 165 -6.41 -12.03 -23.52
N HIS A 166 -5.11 -11.98 -23.77
CA HIS A 166 -4.37 -13.08 -24.40
C HIS A 166 -3.21 -13.55 -23.53
N LEU A 167 -3.31 -14.79 -23.06
CA LEU A 167 -2.20 -15.52 -22.45
C LEU A 167 -1.47 -16.35 -23.53
N PRO A 168 -0.21 -16.04 -23.87
CA PRO A 168 0.54 -16.83 -24.83
C PRO A 168 0.68 -18.30 -24.39
N PRO A 169 0.63 -19.26 -25.33
CA PRO A 169 0.78 -20.68 -25.00
C PRO A 169 2.08 -20.95 -24.22
N GLY A 170 1.98 -21.81 -23.19
CA GLY A 170 3.11 -22.20 -22.35
C GLY A 170 3.50 -21.18 -21.26
N ARG A 171 2.82 -20.03 -21.17
CA ARG A 171 3.00 -19.06 -20.09
C ARG A 171 2.04 -19.34 -18.92
N LYS A 172 2.60 -19.41 -17.71
CA LYS A 172 1.84 -19.43 -16.47
C LYS A 172 1.28 -18.04 -16.19
N ARG A 173 0.04 -17.93 -15.70
CA ARG A 173 -0.53 -16.64 -15.27
C ARG A 173 0.27 -16.08 -14.11
N GLU A 174 0.47 -14.78 -14.10
CA GLU A 174 1.17 -14.08 -13.02
C GLU A 174 0.24 -13.10 -12.34
N ILE A 175 0.18 -13.16 -11.02
CA ILE A 175 -0.70 -12.34 -10.19
C ILE A 175 0.09 -11.48 -9.22
N GLY A 176 -0.30 -10.21 -9.11
CA GLY A 176 0.07 -9.33 -8.01
C GLY A 176 -0.92 -9.48 -6.87
N PHE A 177 -0.45 -9.82 -5.69
CA PHE A 177 -1.27 -10.02 -4.52
C PHE A 177 -1.19 -8.81 -3.60
N THR A 178 -2.14 -7.88 -3.74
CA THR A 178 -2.34 -6.80 -2.77
C THR A 178 -2.97 -7.37 -1.50
N PHE A 179 -2.23 -7.28 -0.39
CA PHE A 179 -2.64 -7.82 0.89
C PHE A 179 -2.50 -6.76 2.00
N SER A 180 -3.59 -6.04 2.25
CA SER A 180 -3.61 -4.87 3.15
C SER A 180 -3.79 -5.26 4.62
N PHE A 181 -2.93 -6.14 5.11
CA PHE A 181 -2.81 -6.52 6.52
C PHE A 181 -1.35 -6.38 6.97
N PRO A 182 -1.09 -6.28 8.28
CA PRO A 182 0.27 -6.24 8.80
C PRO A 182 1.09 -7.48 8.38
N VAL A 183 2.03 -7.27 7.46
CA VAL A 183 2.92 -8.31 6.93
C VAL A 183 4.37 -7.91 7.15
N LYS A 184 5.17 -8.87 7.63
CA LYS A 184 6.62 -8.79 7.54
C LYS A 184 7.04 -9.35 6.19
N GLN A 185 7.19 -8.48 5.21
CA GLN A 185 7.62 -8.85 3.88
C GLN A 185 9.09 -9.31 3.91
N THR A 186 9.41 -10.39 3.21
CA THR A 186 10.75 -11.01 3.20
C THR A 186 11.40 -11.03 1.82
N SER A 187 10.60 -10.94 0.76
CA SER A 187 10.99 -10.68 -0.63
C SER A 187 9.83 -10.03 -1.37
N ILE A 188 10.01 -9.68 -2.65
CA ILE A 188 8.91 -9.18 -3.48
C ILE A 188 7.74 -10.16 -3.57
N ASP A 189 7.98 -11.46 -3.42
CA ASP A 189 7.00 -12.55 -3.57
C ASP A 189 6.87 -13.43 -2.32
N SER A 190 7.19 -12.90 -1.13
CA SER A 190 6.97 -13.61 0.15
C SER A 190 6.73 -12.64 1.30
N GLY A 191 5.84 -13.02 2.22
CA GLY A 191 5.60 -12.19 3.40
C GLY A 191 4.80 -12.89 4.49
N ILE A 192 5.28 -12.73 5.72
CA ILE A 192 4.71 -13.40 6.88
C ILE A 192 3.61 -12.52 7.49
N LEU A 193 2.36 -13.03 7.55
CA LEU A 193 1.29 -12.34 8.26
C LEU A 193 1.64 -12.22 9.74
N MET A 194 1.62 -11.00 10.27
CA MET A 194 1.89 -10.77 11.69
C MET A 194 0.64 -10.95 12.53
N LYS A 195 -0.43 -10.22 12.19
CA LYS A 195 -1.72 -10.27 12.89
C LYS A 195 -2.84 -9.90 11.92
N TRP A 196 -4.00 -10.51 12.11
CA TRP A 196 -5.20 -10.07 11.42
C TRP A 196 -5.73 -8.75 12.00
N THR A 197 -6.39 -7.98 11.14
CA THR A 197 -7.04 -6.71 11.47
C THR A 197 -8.40 -6.64 10.76
N LYS A 198 -9.12 -5.51 10.86
CA LYS A 198 -10.34 -5.25 10.05
C LYS A 198 -11.42 -6.34 10.20
N GLY A 199 -11.54 -6.92 11.40
CA GLY A 199 -12.54 -7.94 11.73
C GLY A 199 -12.18 -9.38 11.34
N PHE A 200 -11.00 -9.63 10.76
CA PHE A 200 -10.51 -10.98 10.49
C PHE A 200 -9.92 -11.62 11.75
N ALA A 201 -10.16 -12.93 11.89
CA ALA A 201 -9.55 -13.78 12.91
C ALA A 201 -9.37 -15.21 12.36
N VAL A 202 -8.82 -15.33 11.15
CA VAL A 202 -8.62 -16.62 10.48
C VAL A 202 -7.52 -17.41 11.19
N SER A 203 -7.87 -18.61 11.61
CA SER A 203 -7.00 -19.49 12.38
C SER A 203 -5.89 -20.11 11.54
N GLY A 204 -4.68 -20.13 12.08
CA GLY A 204 -3.53 -20.79 11.46
C GLY A 204 -2.88 -20.03 10.29
N THR A 205 -3.21 -18.75 10.06
CA THR A 205 -2.49 -17.88 9.11
C THR A 205 -1.40 -17.02 9.76
N PRO A 206 -1.58 -16.42 10.96
CA PRO A 206 -0.52 -15.64 11.59
C PRO A 206 0.77 -16.44 11.76
N GLY A 207 1.91 -15.86 11.37
CA GLY A 207 3.22 -16.53 11.34
C GLY A 207 3.50 -17.35 10.07
N LYS A 208 2.57 -17.43 9.11
CA LYS A 208 2.79 -18.08 7.80
C LYS A 208 3.01 -17.07 6.68
N ASP A 209 3.70 -17.53 5.65
CA ASP A 209 3.84 -16.81 4.39
C ASP A 209 2.52 -16.86 3.60
N VAL A 210 1.88 -15.70 3.43
CA VAL A 210 0.57 -15.59 2.76
C VAL A 210 0.66 -15.87 1.26
N VAL A 211 1.83 -15.69 0.65
CA VAL A 211 2.06 -16.03 -0.75
C VAL A 211 2.09 -17.54 -0.94
N ALA A 212 2.77 -18.25 -0.03
CA ALA A 212 2.76 -19.71 -0.01
C ALA A 212 1.32 -20.24 0.18
N CYS A 213 0.57 -19.69 1.14
CA CYS A 213 -0.84 -20.05 1.37
C CYS A 213 -1.70 -19.90 0.10
N LEU A 214 -1.54 -18.80 -0.65
CA LEU A 214 -2.30 -18.56 -1.88
C LEU A 214 -1.85 -19.48 -3.03
N ASN A 215 -0.54 -19.66 -3.23
CA ASN A 215 -0.01 -20.56 -4.26
C ASN A 215 -0.49 -22.01 -4.04
N GLU A 216 -0.42 -22.51 -2.80
CA GLU A 216 -0.92 -23.85 -2.47
C GLU A 216 -2.42 -24.00 -2.72
N ALA A 217 -3.21 -22.94 -2.44
CA ALA A 217 -4.64 -22.94 -2.73
C ALA A 217 -4.92 -22.94 -4.25
N MET A 218 -4.17 -22.17 -5.03
CA MET A 218 -4.27 -22.18 -6.50
C MET A 218 -3.91 -23.56 -7.07
N ASP A 219 -2.86 -24.20 -6.55
CA ASP A 219 -2.46 -25.55 -6.95
C ASP A 219 -3.56 -26.58 -6.62
N ARG A 220 -4.19 -26.52 -5.43
CA ARG A 220 -5.34 -27.37 -5.06
C ARG A 220 -6.55 -27.18 -5.98
N LYS A 221 -6.76 -25.98 -6.54
CA LYS A 221 -7.84 -25.70 -7.51
C LYS A 221 -7.43 -25.96 -8.96
N GLY A 222 -6.20 -26.43 -9.22
CA GLY A 222 -5.69 -26.70 -10.56
C GLY A 222 -5.52 -25.43 -11.41
N LEU A 223 -5.36 -24.27 -10.77
CA LEU A 223 -5.18 -22.99 -11.45
C LEU A 223 -3.70 -22.79 -11.80
N ASP A 224 -3.38 -22.77 -13.10
CA ASP A 224 -2.01 -22.50 -13.58
C ASP A 224 -1.66 -21.00 -13.46
N MET A 225 -1.44 -20.57 -12.22
CA MET A 225 -1.13 -19.19 -11.82
C MET A 225 -0.08 -19.18 -10.69
N ARG A 226 0.75 -18.13 -10.65
CA ARG A 226 1.71 -17.90 -9.56
C ARG A 226 1.67 -16.46 -9.10
N VAL A 227 1.88 -16.24 -7.81
CA VAL A 227 2.14 -14.90 -7.28
C VAL A 227 3.53 -14.45 -7.70
N SER A 228 3.62 -13.31 -8.39
CA SER A 228 4.89 -12.69 -8.80
C SER A 228 5.26 -11.48 -7.94
N ALA A 229 4.29 -10.90 -7.23
CA ALA A 229 4.53 -9.84 -6.27
C ALA A 229 3.48 -9.87 -5.15
N LEU A 230 3.92 -9.75 -3.90
CA LEU A 230 3.13 -9.39 -2.74
C LEU A 230 3.23 -7.88 -2.56
N VAL A 231 2.09 -7.22 -2.44
CA VAL A 231 1.99 -5.77 -2.58
C VAL A 231 1.21 -5.20 -1.39
N ASN A 232 1.73 -4.15 -0.78
CA ASN A 232 0.93 -3.29 0.09
C ASN A 232 0.05 -2.38 -0.81
N ASP A 233 -1.21 -2.16 -0.46
CA ASP A 233 -2.14 -1.34 -1.24
C ASP A 233 -1.57 0.03 -1.64
N THR A 234 -0.90 0.71 -0.72
CA THR A 234 -0.33 2.04 -0.94
C THR A 234 0.86 1.97 -1.91
N VAL A 235 1.66 0.91 -1.82
CA VAL A 235 2.74 0.60 -2.79
C VAL A 235 2.15 0.32 -4.17
N GLY A 236 1.04 -0.43 -4.23
CA GLY A 236 0.26 -0.62 -5.46
C GLY A 236 -0.20 0.72 -6.04
N THR A 237 -0.81 1.58 -5.24
CA THR A 237 -1.23 2.93 -5.65
C THR A 237 -0.07 3.73 -6.23
N LEU A 238 1.12 3.70 -5.61
CA LEU A 238 2.30 4.36 -6.13
C LEU A 238 2.73 3.79 -7.49
N ALA A 239 2.81 2.47 -7.61
CA ALA A 239 3.22 1.81 -8.84
C ALA A 239 2.23 2.05 -9.98
N GLY A 240 0.93 2.00 -9.69
CA GLY A 240 -0.15 2.27 -10.65
C GLY A 240 -0.11 3.70 -11.17
N ALA A 241 0.07 4.68 -10.29
CA ALA A 241 0.21 6.09 -10.69
C ALA A 241 1.52 6.32 -11.45
N ARG A 242 2.64 5.76 -10.97
CA ARG A 242 3.96 5.90 -11.61
C ARG A 242 4.00 5.37 -13.04
N TYR A 243 3.21 4.34 -13.35
CA TYR A 243 3.09 3.84 -14.71
C TYR A 243 2.65 4.93 -15.70
N TRP A 244 1.81 5.87 -15.28
CA TRP A 244 1.32 6.95 -16.13
C TRP A 244 2.13 8.24 -16.02
N ASP A 245 2.76 8.48 -14.88
CA ASP A 245 3.46 9.72 -14.57
C ASP A 245 4.75 9.48 -13.79
N ASP A 246 5.89 9.74 -14.44
CA ASP A 246 7.24 9.53 -13.88
C ASP A 246 7.55 10.46 -12.68
N ASP A 247 6.79 11.54 -12.49
CA ASP A 247 6.96 12.50 -11.39
C ASP A 247 6.30 12.02 -10.07
N VAL A 248 5.59 10.90 -10.08
CA VAL A 248 4.93 10.32 -8.88
C VAL A 248 5.95 9.84 -7.87
N MET A 249 6.16 10.58 -6.79
CA MET A 249 7.15 10.23 -5.76
C MET A 249 6.54 9.71 -4.46
N VAL A 250 5.29 10.05 -4.19
CA VAL A 250 4.59 9.70 -2.95
C VAL A 250 3.22 9.13 -3.30
N ALA A 251 2.77 8.11 -2.58
CA ALA A 251 1.38 7.68 -2.59
C ALA A 251 0.79 7.66 -1.18
N VAL A 252 -0.49 8.00 -1.09
CA VAL A 252 -1.22 8.09 0.16
C VAL A 252 -2.59 7.45 -0.01
N ILE A 253 -2.94 6.57 0.92
CA ILE A 253 -4.30 6.06 1.08
C ILE A 253 -4.99 6.81 2.23
N LEU A 254 -6.14 7.40 1.94
CA LEU A 254 -7.07 7.99 2.89
C LEU A 254 -8.45 7.36 2.67
N GLY A 255 -8.75 6.32 3.44
CA GLY A 255 -10.01 5.57 3.36
C GLY A 255 -10.53 5.25 4.76
N THR A 256 -10.95 4.00 4.97
CA THR A 256 -11.29 3.49 6.31
C THR A 256 -10.08 3.58 7.24
N GLY A 257 -8.92 3.13 6.76
CA GLY A 257 -7.62 3.39 7.39
C GLY A 257 -6.83 4.47 6.64
N THR A 258 -5.56 4.62 6.97
CA THR A 258 -4.64 5.47 6.21
C THR A 258 -3.23 4.92 6.21
N ASN A 259 -2.53 5.10 5.10
CA ASN A 259 -1.12 4.77 4.97
C ASN A 259 -0.44 5.66 3.92
N ALA A 260 0.89 5.70 3.92
CA ALA A 260 1.69 6.39 2.93
C ALA A 260 2.93 5.57 2.56
N CYS A 261 3.36 5.71 1.31
CA CYS A 261 4.64 5.21 0.85
C CYS A 261 5.28 6.23 -0.11
N TYR A 262 6.58 6.10 -0.33
CA TYR A 262 7.29 6.97 -1.26
C TYR A 262 8.50 6.26 -1.87
N VAL A 263 9.02 6.84 -2.95
CA VAL A 263 10.23 6.37 -3.61
C VAL A 263 11.46 6.92 -2.89
N GLU A 264 12.28 6.00 -2.39
CA GLU A 264 13.50 6.28 -1.64
C GLU A 264 14.74 5.80 -2.41
N ARG A 265 15.88 6.45 -2.18
CA ARG A 265 17.19 5.97 -2.62
C ARG A 265 17.73 4.91 -1.66
N MET A 266 18.23 3.80 -2.20
CA MET A 266 18.74 2.72 -1.35
C MET A 266 19.93 3.14 -0.47
N ASP A 267 20.77 4.08 -0.94
CA ASP A 267 21.91 4.58 -0.18
C ASP A 267 21.52 5.54 0.97
N ALA A 268 20.27 6.02 0.98
CA ALA A 268 19.66 6.81 2.04
C ALA A 268 18.96 5.94 3.13
N ILE A 269 19.18 4.62 3.12
CA ILE A 269 18.60 3.69 4.09
C ILE A 269 19.72 3.02 4.93
N PRO A 270 20.16 3.65 6.04
CA PRO A 270 21.28 3.15 6.83
C PRO A 270 21.09 1.73 7.37
N LYS A 271 19.86 1.32 7.70
CA LYS A 271 19.57 -0.03 8.21
C LYS A 271 19.85 -1.17 7.21
N LEU A 272 20.19 -0.84 5.95
CA LEU A 272 20.57 -1.79 4.91
C LEU A 272 22.06 -1.75 4.53
N GLN A 273 22.85 -0.84 5.11
CA GLN A 273 24.27 -0.70 4.75
C GLN A 273 25.04 -2.01 5.06
N GLY A 274 25.67 -2.58 4.03
CA GLY A 274 26.44 -3.84 4.10
C GLY A 274 25.82 -5.01 3.31
N GLN A 275 24.63 -4.83 2.73
CA GLN A 275 23.96 -5.85 1.92
C GLN A 275 23.79 -5.34 0.47
N PHE A 276 24.51 -5.95 -0.48
CA PHE A 276 24.36 -5.82 -1.95
C PHE A 276 24.87 -4.54 -2.62
N SER A 277 25.09 -4.62 -3.94
CA SER A 277 25.06 -3.46 -4.86
C SER A 277 23.57 -3.18 -5.13
N PRO A 278 22.95 -2.22 -4.43
CA PRO A 278 21.49 -2.08 -4.45
C PRO A 278 21.02 -1.45 -5.77
N PRO A 279 19.76 -1.67 -6.19
CA PRO A 279 19.12 -0.79 -7.18
C PRO A 279 19.18 0.68 -6.71
N ASP A 280 19.15 1.64 -7.63
CA ASP A 280 19.24 3.07 -7.27
C ASP A 280 18.12 3.50 -6.31
N ARG A 281 16.93 2.89 -6.42
CA ARG A 281 15.72 3.29 -5.72
C ARG A 281 14.83 2.11 -5.33
N THR A 282 14.04 2.29 -4.29
CA THR A 282 12.98 1.36 -3.86
C THR A 282 11.75 2.13 -3.38
N ILE A 283 10.63 1.44 -3.13
CA ILE A 283 9.49 2.02 -2.42
C ILE A 283 9.55 1.64 -0.94
N VAL A 284 9.45 2.65 -0.07
CA VAL A 284 9.34 2.44 1.38
C VAL A 284 7.91 2.70 1.82
N ASN A 285 7.31 1.71 2.47
CA ASN A 285 6.01 1.82 3.13
C ASN A 285 6.21 2.34 4.57
N LEU A 286 5.60 3.46 4.91
CA LEU A 286 5.79 4.09 6.22
C LEU A 286 5.06 3.36 7.34
N GLU A 287 3.89 2.78 7.06
CA GLU A 287 2.89 2.46 8.09
C GLU A 287 2.59 3.69 8.95
N TRP A 288 2.35 4.84 8.31
CA TRP A 288 2.32 6.16 8.97
C TRP A 288 1.20 6.35 9.99
N GLY A 289 0.24 5.42 10.04
CA GLY A 289 -0.88 5.46 10.97
C GLY A 289 -0.40 5.45 12.43
N ALA A 290 0.79 4.88 12.69
CA ALA A 290 1.41 4.80 14.00
C ALA A 290 2.00 6.14 14.49
N PHE A 291 2.17 7.15 13.62
CA PHE A 291 2.73 8.45 14.00
C PHE A 291 1.94 9.10 15.16
N SER A 292 2.64 9.76 16.08
CA SER A 292 2.01 10.24 17.33
C SER A 292 2.47 11.63 17.80
N LYS A 293 3.48 12.23 17.16
CA LYS A 293 4.16 13.42 17.66
C LYS A 293 3.47 14.72 17.23
N GLY A 294 3.34 15.66 18.17
CA GLY A 294 2.83 17.01 17.89
C GLY A 294 1.35 17.10 17.52
N LEU A 295 0.57 16.02 17.71
CA LEU A 295 -0.85 15.97 17.33
C LEU A 295 -1.74 16.73 18.34
N PRO A 296 -2.65 17.62 17.89
CA PRO A 296 -3.60 18.31 18.76
C PRO A 296 -4.77 17.39 19.13
N LEU A 297 -4.48 16.45 20.04
CA LEU A 297 -5.45 15.47 20.55
C LEU A 297 -6.35 16.09 21.62
N THR A 298 -7.65 15.96 21.43
CA THR A 298 -8.70 16.33 22.38
C THR A 298 -8.95 15.21 23.40
N VAL A 299 -9.84 15.46 24.36
CA VAL A 299 -10.33 14.39 25.25
C VAL A 299 -11.06 13.29 24.47
N PHE A 300 -11.77 13.65 23.41
CA PHE A 300 -12.56 12.70 22.60
C PHE A 300 -11.67 11.72 21.84
N ASP A 301 -10.51 12.17 21.38
CA ASP A 301 -9.51 11.31 20.74
C ASP A 301 -8.92 10.32 21.75
N ARG A 302 -8.54 10.81 22.93
CA ARG A 302 -7.96 9.99 24.01
C ARG A 302 -8.95 8.94 24.52
N ASP A 303 -10.21 9.32 24.72
CA ASP A 303 -11.26 8.40 25.19
C ASP A 303 -11.62 7.37 24.11
N MET A 304 -11.54 7.73 22.83
CA MET A 304 -11.74 6.80 21.73
C MET A 304 -10.58 5.81 21.63
N ASP A 305 -9.35 6.30 21.72
CA ASP A 305 -8.14 5.47 21.74
C ASP A 305 -8.14 4.47 22.90
N ALA A 306 -8.45 4.94 24.12
CA ALA A 306 -8.53 4.10 25.32
C ALA A 306 -9.59 2.99 25.20
N ALA A 307 -10.65 3.22 24.44
CA ALA A 307 -11.72 2.25 24.20
C ALA A 307 -11.49 1.39 22.93
N SER A 308 -10.42 1.63 22.18
CA SER A 308 -10.14 0.89 20.94
C SER A 308 -9.56 -0.50 21.24
N ILE A 309 -9.50 -1.34 20.21
CA ILE A 309 -8.86 -2.67 20.29
C ILE A 309 -7.34 -2.61 20.45
N ASN A 310 -6.73 -1.43 20.27
CA ASN A 310 -5.30 -1.21 20.27
C ASN A 310 -4.96 0.16 20.93
N PRO A 311 -5.23 0.35 22.22
CA PRO A 311 -4.98 1.62 22.91
C PRO A 311 -3.50 2.02 22.83
N GLY A 312 -3.22 3.30 22.55
CA GLY A 312 -1.87 3.82 22.40
C GLY A 312 -1.20 3.53 21.05
N GLU A 313 -1.83 2.74 20.17
CA GLU A 313 -1.34 2.46 18.81
C GLU A 313 -2.15 3.22 17.76
N GLN A 314 -1.59 3.39 16.55
CA GLN A 314 -2.30 3.96 15.40
C GLN A 314 -2.90 5.36 15.65
N ILE A 315 -2.20 6.21 16.40
CA ILE A 315 -2.72 7.51 16.85
C ILE A 315 -3.00 8.46 15.68
N PHE A 316 -2.11 8.52 14.68
CA PHE A 316 -2.35 9.34 13.49
C PHE A 316 -3.56 8.84 12.70
N GLU A 317 -3.67 7.52 12.49
CA GLU A 317 -4.82 6.90 11.82
C GLU A 317 -6.13 7.24 12.54
N LYS A 318 -6.17 7.05 13.86
CA LYS A 318 -7.29 7.41 14.74
C LYS A 318 -7.70 8.88 14.67
N THR A 319 -6.78 9.75 14.27
CA THR A 319 -7.00 11.19 14.19
C THR A 319 -7.50 11.62 12.81
N ILE A 320 -7.11 10.93 11.73
CA ILE A 320 -7.34 11.40 10.35
C ILE A 320 -8.19 10.48 9.46
N SER A 321 -8.34 9.19 9.79
CA SER A 321 -8.95 8.21 8.87
C SER A 321 -10.47 8.14 8.98
N GLY A 322 -11.10 7.65 7.91
CA GLY A 322 -12.55 7.58 7.77
C GLY A 322 -13.25 6.65 8.75
N MET A 323 -12.54 5.72 9.42
CA MET A 323 -13.12 4.90 10.47
C MET A 323 -13.47 5.71 11.73
N TYR A 324 -12.68 6.75 12.04
CA TYR A 324 -12.71 7.39 13.36
C TYR A 324 -13.32 8.80 13.37
N LEU A 325 -13.35 9.52 12.24
CA LEU A 325 -13.88 10.89 12.18
C LEU A 325 -15.32 11.00 12.71
N GLY A 326 -16.19 10.07 12.31
CA GLY A 326 -17.57 10.04 12.80
C GLY A 326 -17.68 9.70 14.28
N GLU A 327 -16.80 8.84 14.80
CA GLU A 327 -16.81 8.42 16.22
C GLU A 327 -16.34 9.54 17.15
N ILE A 328 -15.28 10.26 16.79
CA ILE A 328 -14.82 11.43 17.59
C ILE A 328 -15.84 12.57 17.56
N ALA A 329 -16.50 12.79 16.42
CA ALA A 329 -17.62 13.72 16.32
C ALA A 329 -18.80 13.28 17.20
N ARG A 330 -19.18 12.00 17.16
CA ARG A 330 -20.25 11.43 18.01
C ARG A 330 -19.95 11.65 19.49
N ARG A 331 -18.71 11.42 19.94
CA ARG A 331 -18.30 11.63 21.34
C ARG A 331 -18.43 13.08 21.77
N ALA A 332 -18.01 14.02 20.93
CA ALA A 332 -18.18 15.45 21.19
C ALA A 332 -19.66 15.85 21.26
N LEU A 333 -20.48 15.35 20.33
CA LEU A 333 -21.93 15.60 20.31
C LEU A 333 -22.63 15.00 21.53
N LEU A 334 -22.24 13.79 21.96
CA LEU A 334 -22.78 13.17 23.17
C LEU A 334 -22.45 14.01 24.40
N ASN A 335 -21.20 14.45 24.53
CA ASN A 335 -20.80 15.31 25.65
C ASN A 335 -21.55 16.65 25.66
N MET A 336 -21.72 17.29 24.50
CA MET A 336 -22.52 18.52 24.38
C MET A 336 -24.02 18.29 24.66
N ALA A 337 -24.54 17.11 24.34
CA ALA A 337 -25.91 16.74 24.66
C ALA A 337 -26.12 16.53 26.17
N GLU A 338 -25.20 15.83 26.83
CA GLU A 338 -25.30 15.48 28.26
C GLU A 338 -24.99 16.67 29.18
N GLU A 339 -23.95 17.45 28.88
CA GLU A 339 -23.48 18.55 29.74
C GLU A 339 -24.04 19.92 29.35
N GLY A 340 -24.37 20.09 28.06
CA GLY A 340 -24.78 21.36 27.48
C GLY A 340 -26.25 21.42 27.03
N ALA A 341 -26.99 20.32 27.16
CA ALA A 341 -28.37 20.19 26.68
C ALA A 341 -28.55 20.55 25.20
N LEU A 342 -27.56 20.22 24.34
CA LEU A 342 -27.59 20.48 22.89
C LEU A 342 -28.88 20.02 22.22
N PHE A 343 -29.44 18.87 22.63
CA PHE A 343 -30.69 18.33 22.09
C PHE A 343 -31.85 18.39 23.12
N GLY A 344 -31.76 19.30 24.10
CA GLY A 344 -32.70 19.39 25.22
C GLY A 344 -32.50 18.31 26.29
N ASP A 345 -33.49 18.13 27.15
CA ASP A 345 -33.38 17.30 28.37
C ASP A 345 -33.41 15.78 28.11
N ASN A 346 -33.77 15.34 26.89
CA ASN A 346 -33.96 13.92 26.57
C ASN A 346 -32.98 13.47 25.48
N VAL A 347 -31.74 13.19 25.88
CA VAL A 347 -30.70 12.66 24.98
C VAL A 347 -31.04 11.22 24.58
N SER A 348 -31.16 10.96 23.29
CA SER A 348 -31.40 9.61 22.77
C SER A 348 -30.25 8.67 23.16
N LYS A 349 -30.58 7.54 23.81
CA LYS A 349 -29.62 6.50 24.18
C LYS A 349 -28.87 5.92 22.97
N LYS A 350 -29.41 6.05 21.75
CA LYS A 350 -28.73 5.62 20.53
C LYS A 350 -27.42 6.37 20.33
N LEU A 351 -27.34 7.65 20.71
CA LEU A 351 -26.14 8.47 20.55
C LEU A 351 -24.94 7.93 21.36
N SER A 352 -25.19 7.13 22.39
CA SER A 352 -24.15 6.45 23.18
C SER A 352 -23.56 5.21 22.49
N THR A 353 -24.15 4.72 21.39
CA THR A 353 -23.67 3.57 20.64
C THR A 353 -22.36 3.92 19.90
N PRO A 354 -21.24 3.23 20.17
CA PRO A 354 -19.99 3.46 19.45
C PRO A 354 -20.13 3.28 17.94
N PHE A 355 -19.44 4.12 17.17
CA PHE A 355 -19.40 4.10 15.70
C PHE A 355 -20.77 4.27 15.01
N LEU A 356 -21.79 4.77 15.74
CA LEU A 356 -23.11 5.07 15.17
C LEU A 356 -23.03 6.09 14.03
N LEU A 357 -22.22 7.14 14.23
CA LEU A 357 -21.93 8.11 13.17
C LEU A 357 -20.68 7.69 12.42
N GLY A 358 -20.83 7.42 11.13
CA GLY A 358 -19.72 7.19 10.21
C GLY A 358 -19.38 8.43 9.38
N THR A 359 -18.20 8.42 8.77
CA THR A 359 -17.74 9.48 7.85
C THR A 359 -18.72 9.82 6.72
N PRO A 360 -19.44 8.87 6.09
CA PRO A 360 -20.46 9.21 5.10
C PRO A 360 -21.56 10.12 5.66
N HIS A 361 -21.95 9.97 6.93
CA HIS A 361 -22.93 10.86 7.56
C HIS A 361 -22.38 12.29 7.67
N LEU A 362 -21.14 12.44 8.13
CA LEU A 362 -20.47 13.75 8.24
C LEU A 362 -20.37 14.44 6.87
N SER A 363 -19.93 13.69 5.84
CA SER A 363 -19.81 14.20 4.47
C SER A 363 -21.17 14.68 3.92
N THR A 364 -22.22 13.90 4.10
CA THR A 364 -23.58 14.28 3.66
C THR A 364 -24.10 15.49 4.42
N MET A 365 -23.88 15.57 5.74
CA MET A 365 -24.27 16.74 6.54
C MET A 365 -23.56 18.01 6.05
N GLN A 366 -22.25 17.96 5.79
CA GLN A 366 -21.49 19.14 5.34
C GLN A 366 -21.80 19.58 3.89
N GLN A 367 -22.47 18.74 3.11
CA GLN A 367 -22.96 19.07 1.78
C GLN A 367 -24.41 19.61 1.78
N ASP A 368 -25.04 19.70 2.95
CA ASP A 368 -26.37 20.26 3.09
C ASP A 368 -26.36 21.77 2.81
N SER A 369 -27.02 22.16 1.71
CA SER A 369 -27.16 23.55 1.28
C SER A 369 -28.56 24.12 1.55
N THR A 370 -29.42 23.37 2.25
CA THR A 370 -30.76 23.83 2.61
C THR A 370 -30.69 24.93 3.68
N TYR A 371 -31.61 25.89 3.63
CA TYR A 371 -31.63 27.02 4.57
C TYR A 371 -31.80 26.58 6.03
N ASP A 372 -32.59 25.53 6.26
CA ASP A 372 -32.86 25.01 7.59
C ASP A 372 -31.99 23.81 7.97
N LEU A 373 -31.09 23.34 7.10
CA LEU A 373 -30.27 22.13 7.33
C LEU A 373 -31.14 20.86 7.47
N GLN A 374 -32.10 20.67 6.57
CA GLN A 374 -33.03 19.55 6.60
C GLN A 374 -32.31 18.20 6.56
N THR A 375 -31.26 18.06 5.75
CA THR A 375 -30.50 16.80 5.62
C THR A 375 -29.80 16.45 6.93
N VAL A 376 -29.23 17.45 7.61
CA VAL A 376 -28.65 17.27 8.95
C VAL A 376 -29.70 16.75 9.93
N GLY A 377 -30.89 17.36 9.92
CA GLY A 377 -32.01 16.94 10.75
C GLY A 377 -32.46 15.50 10.47
N SER A 378 -32.62 15.13 9.20
CA SER A 378 -33.00 13.77 8.79
C SER A 378 -31.97 12.73 9.25
N ILE A 379 -30.67 12.99 9.09
CA ILE A 379 -29.64 12.05 9.53
C ILE A 379 -29.65 11.90 11.07
N LEU A 380 -29.78 13.01 11.82
CA LEU A 380 -29.88 12.94 13.28
C LEU A 380 -31.10 12.14 13.74
N TYR A 381 -32.23 12.30 13.06
CA TYR A 381 -33.45 11.55 13.36
C TYR A 381 -33.33 10.07 13.00
N ASP A 382 -32.93 9.77 11.77
CA ASP A 382 -32.88 8.39 11.25
C ASP A 382 -31.82 7.55 11.96
N VAL A 383 -30.64 8.12 12.17
CA VAL A 383 -29.48 7.41 12.75
C VAL A 383 -29.53 7.42 14.27
N ALA A 384 -29.75 8.58 14.88
CA ALA A 384 -29.66 8.75 16.34
C ALA A 384 -31.03 8.86 17.03
N GLY A 385 -32.15 8.96 16.31
CA GLY A 385 -33.47 9.16 16.92
C GLY A 385 -33.61 10.53 17.60
N ILE A 386 -32.91 11.55 17.09
CA ILE A 386 -32.86 12.89 17.67
C ILE A 386 -33.68 13.83 16.79
N ASP A 387 -34.72 14.43 17.36
CA ASP A 387 -35.39 15.59 16.79
C ASP A 387 -34.58 16.86 17.10
N SER A 388 -34.36 17.73 16.12
CA SER A 388 -33.39 18.83 16.24
C SER A 388 -33.90 20.14 15.65
N ASP A 389 -33.66 21.23 16.37
CA ASP A 389 -33.92 22.58 15.86
C ASP A 389 -32.78 23.09 14.96
N LEU A 390 -32.99 24.24 14.31
CA LEU A 390 -31.98 24.83 13.42
C LEU A 390 -30.67 25.17 14.15
N ASN A 391 -30.75 25.60 15.41
CA ASN A 391 -29.56 26.00 16.17
C ASN A 391 -28.68 24.79 16.49
N SER A 392 -29.29 23.69 16.92
CA SER A 392 -28.63 22.42 17.21
C SER A 392 -27.97 21.87 15.96
N ARG A 393 -28.69 21.89 14.81
CA ARG A 393 -28.16 21.45 13.51
C ARG A 393 -26.93 22.25 13.07
N LYS A 394 -26.91 23.57 13.30
CA LYS A 394 -25.72 24.41 13.04
C LYS A 394 -24.53 24.00 13.91
N ILE A 395 -24.76 23.76 15.20
CA ILE A 395 -23.70 23.30 16.11
C ILE A 395 -23.16 21.93 15.67
N VAL A 396 -24.04 21.01 15.24
CA VAL A 396 -23.61 19.71 14.68
C VAL A 396 -22.66 19.90 13.50
N LEU A 397 -22.99 20.80 12.56
CA LEU A 397 -22.11 21.09 11.42
C LEU A 397 -20.76 21.68 11.85
N GLU A 398 -20.74 22.58 12.82
CA GLU A 398 -19.50 23.17 13.34
C GLU A 398 -18.61 22.12 14.02
N VAL A 399 -19.18 21.16 14.75
CA VAL A 399 -18.46 20.03 15.33
C VAL A 399 -17.87 19.13 14.23
N CYS A 400 -18.68 18.77 13.23
CA CYS A 400 -18.23 17.98 12.09
C CYS A 400 -17.09 18.67 11.33
N ASP A 401 -17.24 19.97 11.02
CA ASP A 401 -16.21 20.74 10.32
C ASP A 401 -14.92 20.84 11.12
N THR A 402 -15.01 21.05 12.43
CA THR A 402 -13.84 21.15 13.31
C THR A 402 -12.94 19.91 13.22
N PHE A 403 -13.52 18.71 13.31
CA PHE A 403 -12.76 17.47 13.22
C PHE A 403 -12.25 17.18 11.80
N VAL A 404 -13.08 17.41 10.79
CA VAL A 404 -12.73 17.15 9.38
C VAL A 404 -11.63 18.11 8.91
N LYS A 405 -11.70 19.38 9.30
CA LYS A 405 -10.67 20.39 9.04
C LYS A 405 -9.36 20.04 9.73
N ARG A 406 -9.39 19.66 11.00
CA ARG A 406 -8.20 19.19 11.72
C ARG A 406 -7.57 18.00 10.99
N ALA A 407 -8.35 16.99 10.65
CA ALA A 407 -7.89 15.77 10.00
C ALA A 407 -7.28 16.03 8.63
N GLY A 408 -7.97 16.76 7.75
CA GLY A 408 -7.46 17.13 6.43
C GLY A 408 -6.15 17.91 6.51
N ARG A 409 -6.07 18.88 7.43
CA ARG A 409 -4.85 19.68 7.63
C ARG A 409 -3.67 18.86 8.16
N LEU A 410 -3.91 17.92 9.09
CA LEU A 410 -2.87 17.01 9.60
C LEU A 410 -2.38 16.03 8.53
N ALA A 411 -3.28 15.50 7.70
CA ALA A 411 -2.89 14.67 6.55
C ALA A 411 -2.00 15.44 5.57
N GLY A 412 -2.34 16.72 5.31
CA GLY A 412 -1.50 17.61 4.51
C GLY A 412 -0.11 17.83 5.12
N ALA A 413 -0.01 18.01 6.44
CA ALA A 413 1.28 18.11 7.13
C ALA A 413 2.11 16.82 7.04
N GLY A 414 1.47 15.64 7.15
CA GLY A 414 2.14 14.36 6.95
C GLY A 414 2.75 14.22 5.55
N ILE A 415 2.00 14.62 4.51
CA ILE A 415 2.51 14.67 3.12
C ILE A 415 3.70 15.62 3.01
N VAL A 416 3.61 16.83 3.57
CA VAL A 416 4.71 17.80 3.55
C VAL A 416 5.95 17.26 4.27
N GLY A 417 5.80 16.54 5.38
CA GLY A 417 6.91 15.89 6.07
C GLY A 417 7.67 14.89 5.19
N ILE A 418 6.94 14.09 4.39
CA ILE A 418 7.55 13.17 3.40
C ILE A 418 8.29 13.98 2.31
N LEU A 419 7.65 15.02 1.77
CA LEU A 419 8.24 15.85 0.72
C LEU A 419 9.49 16.61 1.21
N GLN A 420 9.46 17.16 2.42
CA GLN A 420 10.60 17.81 3.07
C GLN A 420 11.76 16.82 3.25
N LYS A 421 11.46 15.61 3.73
CA LYS A 421 12.46 14.55 3.87
C LYS A 421 13.18 14.29 2.54
N ILE A 422 12.43 14.11 1.45
CA ILE A 422 13.02 13.80 0.14
C ILE A 422 13.86 14.97 -0.37
N GLU A 423 13.37 16.21 -0.21
CA GLU A 423 14.09 17.41 -0.62
C GLU A 423 15.40 17.61 0.16
N GLU A 424 15.39 17.37 1.47
CA GLU A 424 16.56 17.53 2.33
C GLU A 424 17.64 16.50 2.00
N ASP A 425 17.25 15.28 1.64
CA ASP A 425 18.17 14.22 1.25
C ASP A 425 18.72 14.44 -0.18
N THR A 426 17.92 15.03 -1.08
CA THR A 426 18.36 15.38 -2.45
C THR A 426 17.77 16.72 -2.90
N LYS A 427 18.50 17.82 -2.64
CA LYS A 427 18.10 19.19 -2.97
C LYS A 427 17.66 19.35 -4.43
N GLY A 428 16.55 20.03 -4.64
CA GLY A 428 15.96 20.32 -5.96
C GLY A 428 15.11 19.18 -6.54
N THR A 429 14.99 18.03 -5.87
CA THR A 429 14.23 16.88 -6.38
C THR A 429 12.74 17.05 -6.23
N VAL A 430 12.28 17.75 -5.19
CA VAL A 430 10.86 17.91 -4.90
C VAL A 430 10.39 19.31 -5.22
N PHE A 431 11.09 20.33 -4.71
CA PHE A 431 10.66 21.72 -4.86
C PHE A 431 11.32 22.43 -6.04
N GLY A 432 12.24 21.77 -6.76
CA GLY A 432 12.87 22.29 -7.98
C GLY A 432 12.23 21.82 -9.29
N LYS A 433 11.31 20.83 -9.23
CA LYS A 433 10.63 20.24 -10.39
C LYS A 433 9.25 19.72 -10.00
N ARG A 434 8.40 19.43 -10.99
CA ARG A 434 7.08 18.82 -10.75
C ARG A 434 7.25 17.49 -9.99
N THR A 435 6.48 17.35 -8.92
CA THR A 435 6.41 16.17 -8.06
C THR A 435 4.95 15.84 -7.80
N VAL A 436 4.58 14.58 -8.01
CA VAL A 436 3.20 14.12 -7.86
C VAL A 436 3.04 13.28 -6.60
N VAL A 437 1.97 13.58 -5.86
CA VAL A 437 1.44 12.79 -4.75
C VAL A 437 0.18 12.09 -5.22
N ALA A 438 0.27 10.78 -5.41
CA ALA A 438 -0.87 9.94 -5.79
C ALA A 438 -1.75 9.65 -4.57
N MET A 439 -3.03 9.98 -4.67
CA MET A 439 -4.00 9.80 -3.60
C MET A 439 -4.99 8.70 -3.98
N ASP A 440 -5.34 7.83 -3.05
CA ASP A 440 -6.41 6.84 -3.18
C ASP A 440 -7.19 6.73 -1.85
N GLY A 441 -8.32 6.03 -1.88
CA GLY A 441 -9.16 5.77 -0.73
C GLY A 441 -10.44 6.61 -0.70
N GLY A 442 -11.49 5.98 -0.16
CA GLY A 442 -12.85 6.52 -0.20
C GLY A 442 -13.05 7.84 0.55
N LEU A 443 -12.22 8.17 1.55
CA LEU A 443 -12.30 9.45 2.25
C LEU A 443 -11.81 10.57 1.34
N TYR A 444 -10.65 10.40 0.68
CA TYR A 444 -10.16 11.40 -0.28
C TYR A 444 -11.07 11.52 -1.50
N GLU A 445 -11.57 10.40 -2.03
CA GLU A 445 -12.43 10.37 -3.22
C GLU A 445 -13.79 11.06 -3.00
N ARG A 446 -14.46 10.76 -1.88
CA ARG A 446 -15.89 11.08 -1.69
C ARG A 446 -16.16 12.20 -0.68
N TYR A 447 -15.12 12.81 -0.11
CA TYR A 447 -15.27 13.90 0.85
C TYR A 447 -14.58 15.20 0.37
N PRO A 448 -15.29 16.05 -0.41
CA PRO A 448 -14.72 17.25 -1.01
C PRO A 448 -14.12 18.25 -0.02
N GLN A 449 -14.77 18.47 1.14
CA GLN A 449 -14.29 19.37 2.18
C GLN A 449 -12.96 18.88 2.77
N TYR A 450 -12.84 17.58 3.04
CA TYR A 450 -11.60 16.98 3.52
C TYR A 450 -10.46 17.21 2.51
N ARG A 451 -10.71 16.93 1.23
CA ARG A 451 -9.75 17.15 0.14
C ARG A 451 -9.29 18.60 0.10
N ARG A 452 -10.24 19.54 0.17
CA ARG A 452 -9.94 20.98 0.19
C ARG A 452 -9.02 21.35 1.35
N TYR A 453 -9.34 20.92 2.57
CA TYR A 453 -8.52 21.23 3.76
C TYR A 453 -7.12 20.65 3.69
N LEU A 454 -6.96 19.46 3.10
CA LEU A 454 -5.66 18.85 2.85
C LEU A 454 -4.85 19.67 1.85
N THR A 455 -5.42 20.00 0.68
CA THR A 455 -4.71 20.77 -0.36
C THR A 455 -4.36 22.19 0.12
N GLU A 456 -5.26 22.84 0.87
CA GLU A 456 -5.01 24.14 1.50
C GLU A 456 -3.84 24.07 2.49
N ALA A 457 -3.78 23.03 3.34
CA ALA A 457 -2.69 22.86 4.30
C ALA A 457 -1.33 22.62 3.62
N VAL A 458 -1.29 21.79 2.58
CA VAL A 458 -0.07 21.57 1.79
C VAL A 458 0.42 22.88 1.18
N SER A 459 -0.48 23.65 0.58
CA SER A 459 -0.15 24.95 -0.03
C SER A 459 0.33 25.97 1.00
N GLU A 460 -0.34 26.03 2.17
CA GLU A 460 0.02 26.94 3.27
C GLU A 460 1.40 26.62 3.86
N LEU A 461 1.71 25.34 4.04
CA LEU A 461 2.99 24.87 4.58
C LEU A 461 4.16 25.13 3.64
N LEU A 462 3.97 24.84 2.35
CA LEU A 462 5.01 24.97 1.33
C LEU A 462 5.23 26.42 0.90
N GLY A 463 4.19 27.25 0.96
CA GLY A 463 4.18 28.59 0.39
C GLY A 463 4.12 28.56 -1.15
N PRO A 464 3.83 29.71 -1.78
CA PRO A 464 3.46 29.79 -3.19
C PRO A 464 4.55 29.28 -4.15
N GLU A 465 5.83 29.51 -3.83
CA GLU A 465 6.95 29.12 -4.70
C GLU A 465 7.19 27.61 -4.75
N LYS A 466 7.00 26.91 -3.63
CA LYS A 466 7.22 25.46 -3.55
C LYS A 466 5.96 24.69 -3.91
N SER A 467 4.78 25.20 -3.56
CA SER A 467 3.51 24.52 -3.82
C SER A 467 3.21 24.36 -5.31
N GLN A 468 3.68 25.27 -6.17
CA GLN A 468 3.48 25.16 -7.63
C GLN A 468 4.09 23.90 -8.24
N ASN A 469 5.09 23.31 -7.57
CA ASN A 469 5.80 22.12 -8.01
C ASN A 469 5.20 20.82 -7.44
N VAL A 470 4.23 20.92 -6.52
CA VAL A 470 3.59 19.76 -5.89
C VAL A 470 2.18 19.59 -6.43
N VAL A 471 1.93 18.45 -7.06
CA VAL A 471 0.66 18.12 -7.67
C VAL A 471 0.04 16.94 -6.91
N ILE A 472 -1.19 17.11 -6.42
CA ILE A 472 -1.92 16.06 -5.69
C ILE A 472 -2.98 15.50 -6.62
N GLU A 473 -2.80 14.26 -7.06
CA GLU A 473 -3.65 13.62 -8.06
C GLU A 473 -4.39 12.41 -7.50
N HIS A 474 -5.61 12.19 -7.96
CA HIS A 474 -6.40 11.02 -7.57
C HIS A 474 -6.06 9.84 -8.49
N SER A 475 -5.48 8.78 -7.93
CA SER A 475 -5.15 7.53 -8.63
C SER A 475 -6.24 6.50 -8.39
N LYS A 476 -7.26 6.47 -9.25
CA LYS A 476 -8.34 5.48 -9.17
C LYS A 476 -7.81 4.06 -9.39
N ASP A 477 -8.24 3.13 -8.54
CA ASP A 477 -7.88 1.70 -8.60
C ASP A 477 -6.38 1.41 -8.58
N GLY A 478 -5.63 2.30 -7.90
CA GLY A 478 -4.18 2.20 -7.81
C GLY A 478 -3.71 0.87 -7.19
N SER A 479 -4.40 0.39 -6.16
CA SER A 479 -4.04 -0.87 -5.47
C SER A 479 -4.15 -2.11 -6.37
N GLY A 480 -5.15 -2.17 -7.24
CA GLY A 480 -5.42 -3.31 -8.13
C GLY A 480 -4.51 -3.30 -9.35
N ILE A 481 -4.61 -2.24 -10.17
CA ILE A 481 -3.80 -2.12 -11.40
C ILE A 481 -2.31 -2.06 -11.05
N GLY A 482 -1.96 -1.34 -9.98
CA GLY A 482 -0.58 -1.28 -9.48
C GLY A 482 -0.01 -2.65 -9.11
N ALA A 483 -0.80 -3.53 -8.51
CA ALA A 483 -0.34 -4.89 -8.24
C ALA A 483 -0.13 -5.71 -9.51
N ALA A 484 -0.99 -5.58 -10.52
CA ALA A 484 -0.80 -6.26 -11.80
C ALA A 484 0.47 -5.75 -12.50
N LEU A 485 0.74 -4.45 -12.44
CA LEU A 485 1.96 -3.83 -12.96
C LEU A 485 3.22 -4.27 -12.18
N LEU A 486 3.12 -4.42 -10.86
CA LEU A 486 4.22 -4.95 -10.05
C LEU A 486 4.46 -6.44 -10.34
N ALA A 487 3.43 -7.22 -10.63
CA ALA A 487 3.59 -8.57 -11.15
C ALA A 487 4.26 -8.59 -12.53
N ALA A 488 3.97 -7.61 -13.39
CA ALA A 488 4.58 -7.48 -14.70
C ALA A 488 6.08 -7.12 -14.63
N THR A 489 6.44 -6.15 -13.79
CA THR A 489 7.84 -5.75 -13.58
C THR A 489 8.67 -6.83 -12.90
N ASN A 490 8.04 -7.65 -12.04
CA ASN A 490 8.68 -8.78 -11.35
C ASN A 490 8.37 -10.14 -12.02
N SER A 491 7.98 -10.11 -13.29
CA SER A 491 7.67 -11.31 -14.03
C SER A 491 8.89 -12.24 -14.10
N LYS A 492 8.76 -13.46 -13.58
CA LYS A 492 9.83 -14.47 -13.70
C LYS A 492 9.82 -15.14 -15.09
N GLN A 493 9.10 -14.58 -16.07
CA GLN A 493 9.10 -15.09 -17.44
C GLN A 493 10.44 -14.81 -18.16
N GLY A 494 11.28 -13.93 -17.60
CA GLY A 494 12.57 -13.58 -18.19
C GLY A 494 12.37 -12.72 -19.43
N LYS A 495 13.24 -11.73 -19.63
CA LYS A 495 13.22 -10.92 -20.85
C LYS A 495 14.55 -11.13 -21.56
N THR A 496 14.51 -11.83 -22.68
CA THR A 496 15.66 -11.97 -23.58
C THR A 496 16.09 -10.57 -24.03
N ARG A 497 17.32 -10.19 -23.71
CA ARG A 497 17.91 -8.90 -24.14
C ARG A 497 18.50 -9.01 -25.53
N LEU A 498 19.15 -10.14 -25.78
CA LEU A 498 19.81 -10.46 -27.02
C LEU A 498 19.78 -11.98 -27.20
N ALA A 499 19.49 -12.44 -28.41
CA ALA A 499 19.62 -13.83 -28.80
C ALA A 499 20.20 -13.93 -30.20
N LYS A 500 21.11 -14.88 -30.40
CA LYS A 500 21.66 -15.22 -31.71
C LYS A 500 21.53 -16.74 -31.91
N TYR A 501 21.13 -17.12 -33.12
CA TYR A 501 20.90 -18.52 -33.48
C TYR A 501 21.79 -18.86 -34.68
N TYR A 502 22.56 -19.93 -34.55
CA TYR A 502 23.44 -20.43 -35.61
C TYR A 502 22.89 -21.67 -36.30
N VAL A 503 21.79 -22.22 -35.77
CA VAL A 503 20.99 -23.28 -36.38
C VAL A 503 19.68 -22.65 -36.88
N PRO A 504 19.20 -23.03 -38.08
CA PRO A 504 17.92 -22.54 -38.58
C PRO A 504 16.77 -23.04 -37.69
N LEU A 505 16.09 -22.11 -37.03
CA LEU A 505 14.90 -22.35 -36.21
C LEU A 505 13.75 -21.47 -36.70
N GLU A 506 12.53 -22.00 -36.64
CA GLU A 506 11.32 -21.20 -36.82
C GLU A 506 11.14 -20.23 -35.64
N ASP A 507 10.47 -19.09 -35.86
CA ASP A 507 10.30 -18.08 -34.81
C ASP A 507 9.53 -18.62 -33.60
N SER A 508 8.55 -19.50 -33.82
CA SER A 508 7.82 -20.18 -32.74
C SER A 508 8.75 -21.05 -31.87
N GLU A 509 9.72 -21.71 -32.49
CA GLU A 509 10.69 -22.56 -31.80
C GLU A 509 11.76 -21.73 -31.08
N LYS A 510 12.23 -20.63 -31.66
CA LYS A 510 13.14 -19.68 -30.98
C LYS A 510 12.56 -19.23 -29.63
N HIS A 511 11.32 -18.73 -29.65
CA HIS A 511 10.64 -18.30 -28.41
C HIS A 511 10.48 -19.44 -27.40
N LYS A 512 10.22 -20.67 -27.88
CA LYS A 512 10.10 -21.85 -27.03
C LYS A 512 11.45 -22.21 -26.38
N VAL A 513 12.54 -22.18 -27.15
CA VAL A 513 13.89 -22.46 -26.65
C VAL A 513 14.32 -21.42 -25.63
N GLU A 514 14.16 -20.12 -25.90
CA GLU A 514 14.48 -19.05 -24.95
C GLU A 514 13.76 -19.23 -23.62
N TYR A 515 12.46 -19.54 -23.69
CA TYR A 515 11.64 -19.77 -22.51
C TYR A 515 12.09 -21.00 -21.70
N GLU A 516 12.36 -22.13 -22.36
CA GLU A 516 12.82 -23.34 -21.70
C GLU A 516 14.19 -23.14 -21.05
N VAL A 517 15.13 -22.50 -21.75
CA VAL A 517 16.47 -22.17 -21.25
C VAL A 517 16.38 -21.22 -20.05
N HIS A 518 15.59 -20.14 -20.15
CA HIS A 518 15.37 -19.21 -19.04
C HIS A 518 14.84 -19.92 -17.80
N ARG A 519 13.80 -20.75 -17.96
CA ARG A 519 13.24 -21.54 -16.84
C ARG A 519 14.26 -22.49 -16.23
N LEU A 520 15.06 -23.15 -17.06
CA LEU A 520 16.06 -24.11 -16.63
C LEU A 520 17.16 -23.44 -15.80
N VAL A 521 17.58 -22.25 -16.22
CA VAL A 521 18.69 -21.51 -15.61
C VAL A 521 18.24 -20.74 -14.35
N VAL A 522 17.11 -20.03 -14.39
CA VAL A 522 16.70 -19.12 -13.30
C VAL A 522 16.29 -19.85 -12.02
N ASN A 523 15.75 -21.06 -12.14
CA ASN A 523 15.27 -21.86 -11.00
C ASN A 523 16.35 -22.78 -10.43
N ARG A 524 17.58 -22.72 -10.96
CA ARG A 524 18.66 -23.63 -10.56
C ARG A 524 19.32 -23.13 -9.28
N ASP A 525 19.49 -24.02 -8.30
CA ASP A 525 20.17 -23.68 -7.04
C ASP A 525 21.64 -23.30 -7.35
N PRO A 526 22.14 -22.17 -6.81
CA PRO A 526 23.51 -21.70 -7.04
C PRO A 526 24.62 -22.68 -6.65
N LYS A 527 24.32 -23.72 -5.86
CA LYS A 527 25.27 -24.78 -5.48
C LYS A 527 25.55 -25.77 -6.60
N PHE A 528 24.70 -25.85 -7.63
CA PHE A 528 24.93 -26.73 -8.76
C PHE A 528 25.88 -26.11 -9.78
N THR A 529 26.41 -26.95 -10.67
CA THR A 529 27.26 -26.52 -11.77
C THR A 529 26.52 -25.62 -12.76
N ASN A 530 27.30 -24.82 -13.47
CA ASN A 530 26.88 -23.94 -14.58
C ASN A 530 26.55 -24.70 -15.89
N PHE A 531 26.50 -26.03 -15.85
CA PHE A 531 26.30 -26.90 -17.00
C PHE A 531 25.01 -27.68 -16.80
N VAL A 532 24.14 -27.64 -17.81
CA VAL A 532 22.82 -28.28 -17.73
C VAL A 532 22.51 -29.00 -19.02
N GLU A 533 22.09 -30.26 -18.94
CA GLU A 533 21.57 -30.98 -20.09
C GLU A 533 20.26 -30.34 -20.57
N PHE A 534 20.15 -30.13 -21.88
CA PHE A 534 18.99 -29.49 -22.50
C PHE A 534 18.68 -30.16 -23.83
N ARG A 535 17.61 -30.95 -23.87
CA ARG A 535 17.23 -31.77 -25.05
C ARG A 535 18.42 -32.64 -25.48
N THR A 536 18.91 -32.49 -26.70
CA THR A 536 20.09 -33.17 -27.26
C THR A 536 21.39 -32.35 -27.14
N HIS A 537 21.37 -31.26 -26.38
CA HIS A 537 22.45 -30.28 -26.24
C HIS A 537 22.78 -30.07 -24.76
N LYS A 538 23.75 -29.19 -24.49
CA LYS A 538 24.05 -28.66 -23.16
C LYS A 538 23.87 -27.14 -23.15
N VAL A 539 23.34 -26.61 -22.06
CA VAL A 539 23.32 -25.17 -21.77
C VAL A 539 24.43 -24.87 -20.78
N ILE A 540 25.35 -24.01 -21.21
CA ILE A 540 26.43 -23.44 -20.40
C ILE A 540 26.03 -22.02 -20.06
N TYR A 541 25.97 -21.66 -18.77
CA TYR A 541 25.50 -20.34 -18.38
C TYR A 541 26.30 -19.71 -17.25
N ARG A 542 26.36 -18.37 -17.21
CA ARG A 542 26.96 -17.63 -16.11
C ARG A 542 26.17 -16.35 -15.82
N ARG A 543 26.10 -15.98 -14.54
CA ARG A 543 25.39 -14.78 -14.08
C ARG A 543 26.37 -13.63 -13.84
N TYR A 544 26.09 -12.47 -14.42
CA TYR A 544 26.81 -11.21 -14.18
C TYR A 544 25.81 -10.08 -13.95
N ALA A 545 25.96 -9.32 -12.85
CA ALA A 545 25.14 -8.14 -12.55
C ALA A 545 23.61 -8.34 -12.76
N GLY A 546 23.08 -9.52 -12.43
CA GLY A 546 21.66 -9.85 -12.60
C GLY A 546 21.28 -10.47 -13.95
N LEU A 547 22.12 -10.37 -14.98
CA LEU A 547 21.92 -10.97 -16.30
C LEU A 547 22.45 -12.41 -16.34
N PHE A 548 21.74 -13.27 -17.07
CA PHE A 548 22.21 -14.61 -17.42
C PHE A 548 22.71 -14.62 -18.86
N PHE A 549 23.98 -14.99 -19.03
CA PHE A 549 24.58 -15.28 -20.32
C PHE A 549 24.57 -16.78 -20.51
N SER A 550 23.95 -17.26 -21.58
CA SER A 550 23.75 -18.68 -21.84
C SER A 550 24.17 -19.03 -23.26
N LEU A 551 24.93 -20.11 -23.41
CA LEU A 551 25.29 -20.72 -24.69
C LEU A 551 24.72 -22.14 -24.74
N CYS A 552 24.05 -22.47 -25.84
CA CYS A 552 23.59 -23.82 -26.12
C CYS A 552 24.61 -24.48 -27.06
N VAL A 553 25.25 -25.56 -26.59
CA VAL A 553 26.40 -26.20 -27.23
C VAL A 553 26.16 -27.70 -27.43
N ASP A 554 26.94 -28.33 -28.27
CA ASP A 554 26.78 -29.76 -28.53
C ASP A 554 27.15 -30.61 -27.31
N ILE A 555 26.58 -31.81 -27.20
CA ILE A 555 26.80 -32.66 -26.03
C ILE A 555 28.26 -33.11 -25.89
N THR A 556 29.01 -33.09 -26.99
CA THR A 556 30.43 -33.47 -27.08
C THR A 556 31.39 -32.31 -26.84
N ASP A 557 30.88 -31.08 -26.76
CA ASP A 557 31.69 -29.88 -26.59
C ASP A 557 32.28 -29.76 -25.19
N ASN A 558 33.43 -29.08 -25.12
CA ASN A 558 34.11 -28.80 -23.86
C ASN A 558 33.40 -27.68 -23.10
N GLU A 559 32.73 -28.02 -21.99
CA GLU A 559 31.91 -27.09 -21.23
C GLU A 559 32.73 -25.94 -20.60
N LEU A 560 33.97 -26.22 -20.19
CA LEU A 560 34.85 -25.21 -19.59
C LEU A 560 35.29 -24.16 -20.61
N ALA A 561 35.54 -24.58 -21.87
CA ALA A 561 35.87 -23.64 -22.93
C ALA A 561 34.74 -22.63 -23.14
N TYR A 562 33.49 -23.08 -23.20
CA TYR A 562 32.34 -22.21 -23.38
C TYR A 562 32.02 -21.34 -22.15
N LEU A 563 32.33 -21.82 -20.94
CA LEU A 563 32.19 -21.01 -19.72
C LEU A 563 33.19 -19.85 -19.68
N GLU A 564 34.44 -20.10 -20.09
CA GLU A 564 35.47 -19.07 -20.22
C GLU A 564 35.17 -18.12 -21.38
N SER A 565 34.62 -18.62 -22.48
CA SER A 565 34.10 -17.83 -23.60
C SER A 565 33.04 -16.81 -23.16
N ILE A 566 32.10 -17.20 -22.29
CA ILE A 566 31.14 -16.25 -21.70
C ILE A 566 31.86 -15.17 -20.88
N HIS A 567 32.89 -15.55 -20.11
CA HIS A 567 33.66 -14.58 -19.33
C HIS A 567 34.41 -13.58 -20.22
N LEU A 568 35.09 -14.07 -21.25
CA LEU A 568 35.78 -13.25 -22.24
C LEU A 568 34.82 -12.27 -22.93
N PHE A 569 33.63 -12.73 -23.33
CA PHE A 569 32.63 -11.86 -23.94
C PHE A 569 32.21 -10.71 -23.01
N VAL A 570 31.94 -11.01 -21.74
CA VAL A 570 31.59 -9.99 -20.74
C VAL A 570 32.75 -9.02 -20.50
N GLU A 571 33.99 -9.49 -20.47
CA GLU A 571 35.16 -8.62 -20.36
C GLU A 571 35.37 -7.69 -21.56
N ILE A 572 35.05 -8.15 -22.77
CA ILE A 572 35.13 -7.33 -23.98
C ILE A 572 34.06 -6.26 -23.94
N LEU A 573 32.82 -6.62 -23.55
CA LEU A 573 31.74 -5.66 -23.36
C LEU A 573 32.10 -4.61 -22.31
N ASP A 574 32.65 -5.04 -21.17
CA ASP A 574 33.05 -4.13 -20.09
C ASP A 574 34.15 -3.15 -20.53
N HIS A 575 35.12 -3.63 -21.31
CA HIS A 575 36.15 -2.78 -21.91
C HIS A 575 35.56 -1.80 -22.92
N PHE A 576 34.67 -2.28 -23.79
CA PHE A 576 34.09 -1.49 -24.87
C PHE A 576 33.17 -0.38 -24.36
N PHE A 577 32.32 -0.67 -23.37
CA PHE A 577 31.39 0.31 -22.79
C PHE A 577 31.97 1.08 -21.60
N SER A 578 33.19 0.76 -21.15
CA SER A 578 33.83 1.39 -19.98
C SER A 578 32.96 1.30 -18.73
N ASN A 579 32.78 0.08 -18.22
CA ASN A 579 31.83 -0.33 -17.17
C ASN A 579 30.42 -0.60 -17.72
N VAL A 580 30.25 -1.77 -18.33
CA VAL A 580 29.02 -2.13 -19.05
C VAL A 580 27.82 -2.32 -18.11
N CYS A 581 26.67 -1.75 -18.46
CA CYS A 581 25.40 -2.00 -17.78
C CYS A 581 24.35 -2.62 -18.73
N GLU A 582 23.23 -3.07 -18.18
CA GLU A 582 22.14 -3.67 -18.97
C GLU A 582 21.61 -2.71 -20.05
N LEU A 583 21.52 -1.41 -19.76
CA LEU A 583 21.01 -0.42 -20.71
C LEU A 583 21.94 -0.29 -21.94
N ASP A 584 23.25 -0.42 -21.76
CA ASP A 584 24.20 -0.39 -22.88
C ASP A 584 23.92 -1.52 -23.86
N LEU A 585 23.64 -2.72 -23.34
CA LEU A 585 23.34 -3.90 -24.15
C LEU A 585 22.01 -3.75 -24.91
N VAL A 586 21.01 -3.13 -24.27
CA VAL A 586 19.68 -2.94 -24.85
C VAL A 586 19.68 -1.84 -25.91
N PHE A 587 20.31 -0.69 -25.63
CA PHE A 587 20.30 0.45 -26.56
C PHE A 587 21.35 0.34 -27.67
N ASN A 588 22.43 -0.41 -27.45
CA ASN A 588 23.49 -0.62 -28.44
C ASN A 588 23.55 -2.07 -28.93
N PHE A 589 22.40 -2.75 -29.02
CA PHE A 589 22.32 -4.17 -29.38
C PHE A 589 23.04 -4.51 -30.69
N HIS A 590 23.01 -3.62 -31.68
CA HIS A 590 23.73 -3.76 -32.94
C HIS A 590 25.25 -3.85 -32.74
N LYS A 591 25.83 -3.01 -31.87
CA LYS A 591 27.25 -3.09 -31.50
C LYS A 591 27.57 -4.37 -30.75
N VAL A 592 26.67 -4.80 -29.86
CA VAL A 592 26.84 -6.07 -29.14
C VAL A 592 26.86 -7.25 -30.11
N TYR A 593 26.01 -7.25 -31.15
CA TYR A 593 26.07 -8.25 -32.20
C TYR A 593 27.38 -8.17 -33.00
N LEU A 594 27.88 -6.99 -33.35
CA LEU A 594 29.18 -6.87 -34.03
C LEU A 594 30.32 -7.47 -33.20
N ILE A 595 30.37 -7.18 -31.91
CA ILE A 595 31.35 -7.76 -30.98
C ILE A 595 31.20 -9.29 -30.93
N LEU A 596 29.95 -9.78 -30.83
CA LEU A 596 29.65 -11.20 -30.83
C LEU A 596 30.11 -11.89 -32.12
N ASP A 597 30.06 -11.20 -33.25
CA ASP A 597 30.39 -11.72 -34.58
C ASP A 597 31.91 -11.82 -34.81
N GLU A 598 32.71 -10.93 -34.20
CA GLU A 598 34.17 -11.06 -34.16
C GLU A 598 34.63 -12.25 -33.30
N PHE A 599 33.78 -12.64 -32.35
CA PHE A 599 34.06 -13.67 -31.36
C PHE A 599 33.58 -15.06 -31.79
N ILE A 600 32.32 -15.17 -32.24
CA ILE A 600 31.65 -16.41 -32.68
C ILE A 600 31.12 -16.25 -34.10
N LEU A 601 31.66 -17.06 -35.01
CA LEU A 601 31.28 -17.08 -36.41
C LEU A 601 30.67 -18.43 -36.77
N ALA A 602 29.48 -18.42 -37.37
CA ALA A 602 28.76 -19.63 -37.79
C ALA A 602 28.54 -20.68 -36.68
N GLY A 603 28.53 -20.25 -35.41
CA GLY A 603 28.31 -21.11 -34.24
C GLY A 603 29.60 -21.60 -33.59
N GLU A 604 30.75 -21.30 -34.18
CA GLU A 604 32.06 -21.74 -33.71
C GLU A 604 32.84 -20.57 -33.10
N LEU A 605 33.67 -20.88 -32.10
CA LEU A 605 34.61 -19.91 -31.51
C LEU A 605 35.70 -19.56 -32.54
N GLN A 606 35.71 -18.31 -32.99
CA GLN A 606 36.59 -17.84 -34.06
C GLN A 606 37.86 -17.19 -33.50
N GLU A 607 37.71 -16.34 -32.48
CA GLU A 607 38.81 -15.57 -31.90
C GLU A 607 38.70 -15.60 -30.37
N THR A 608 39.82 -15.77 -29.69
CA THR A 608 39.86 -15.83 -28.21
C THR A 608 40.79 -14.77 -27.62
N SER A 609 41.51 -14.04 -28.46
CA SER A 609 42.35 -12.91 -28.05
C SER A 609 41.50 -11.66 -27.87
N LYS A 610 41.27 -11.26 -26.61
CA LYS A 610 40.66 -9.97 -26.25
C LYS A 610 41.27 -8.80 -27.02
N LYS A 611 42.61 -8.77 -27.14
CA LYS A 611 43.34 -7.71 -27.84
C LYS A 611 42.99 -7.67 -29.33
N ALA A 612 42.96 -8.82 -30.01
CA ALA A 612 42.64 -8.88 -31.43
C ALA A 612 41.20 -8.44 -31.71
N ILE A 613 40.26 -8.85 -30.86
CA ILE A 613 38.85 -8.46 -30.99
C ILE A 613 38.69 -6.94 -30.81
N ILE A 614 39.30 -6.36 -29.78
CA ILE A 614 39.24 -4.90 -29.53
C ILE A 614 39.89 -4.12 -30.68
N GLU A 615 41.03 -4.57 -31.21
CA GLU A 615 41.70 -3.92 -32.34
C GLU A 615 40.81 -3.90 -33.59
N ARG A 616 40.18 -5.03 -33.93
CA ARG A 616 39.24 -5.11 -35.07
C ARG A 616 38.00 -4.27 -34.87
N MET A 617 37.43 -4.27 -33.66
CA MET A 617 36.31 -3.38 -33.33
C MET A 617 36.69 -1.91 -33.53
N GLY A 618 37.89 -1.50 -33.12
CA GLY A 618 38.39 -0.14 -33.33
C GLY A 618 38.71 0.20 -34.80
N GLU A 619 38.89 -0.80 -35.68
CA GLU A 619 38.96 -0.58 -37.13
C GLU A 619 37.57 -0.43 -37.74
N LEU A 620 36.60 -1.25 -37.32
CA LEU A 620 35.20 -1.16 -37.74
C LEU A 620 34.58 0.20 -37.37
N GLU A 621 34.84 0.69 -36.16
CA GLU A 621 34.36 2.02 -35.74
C GLU A 621 35.00 3.20 -36.51
N LYS A 622 36.08 2.98 -37.27
CA LYS A 622 36.65 4.01 -38.16
C LYS A 622 36.05 4.00 -39.56
N LEU A 623 35.31 2.94 -39.90
CA LEU A 623 34.66 2.75 -41.20
C LEU A 623 33.20 3.21 -41.19
N GLU A 624 32.58 3.28 -40.01
CA GLU A 624 31.32 3.99 -39.73
C GLU A 624 31.56 5.49 -39.53
#